data_AF-A0A520LC32-F1
#
_entry.id   AF-A0A520LC32-F1
#
_cell.length_a   1.000
_cell.length_b   1.000
_cell.length_c   1.000
_cell.angle_alpha   90.00
_cell.angle_beta   90.00
_cell.angle_gamma   90.00
#
_symmetry.space_group_name_H-M   'P 1'
#
loop_
_entity.id
_entity.type
_entity.pdbx_description
1 polymer ?
#
loop_
_entity_poly.entity_id
_entity_poly.type
_entity_poly.pdbx_seq_one_letter_code
_entity_poly.pdbx_strand_id
1 'polypeptide(L)'
;MKRLVPFLRVITVAVGCGLGFSSCTLTPPTFYLRNPTPKAAQWLKNCNRISWLPRQVSGRYDGASALDNLNHAAAGYAVKRSSYGTAPGGYVGLDHRMLWAICDLASRGYTFRVVALAGGSHARNSRHYAGLAFDIDTINGQRVSYGNRYWRGFLKRCRELGATQTFGPGDHGHSTHIHVGWPK
;
A
#
# COMPACT_ATOMS: atom_id res chain seq x y z
N MET A 1 31.93 -66.81 -15.65
CA MET A 1 31.59 -65.73 -16.62
C MET A 1 30.50 -64.86 -16.02
N LYS A 2 30.52 -63.57 -16.37
CA LYS A 2 30.13 -62.41 -15.53
C LYS A 2 28.60 -62.25 -15.37
N ARG A 3 28.17 -61.93 -14.14
CA ARG A 3 26.84 -61.41 -13.80
C ARG A 3 26.68 -59.99 -14.35
N LEU A 4 25.59 -59.72 -15.06
CA LEU A 4 25.13 -58.36 -15.36
C LEU A 4 23.84 -58.09 -14.58
N VAL A 5 23.91 -57.12 -13.68
CA VAL A 5 22.76 -56.56 -12.96
C VAL A 5 22.44 -55.22 -13.63
N PRO A 6 21.22 -54.97 -14.13
CA PRO A 6 20.88 -53.65 -14.64
C PRO A 6 20.58 -52.70 -13.48
N PHE A 7 21.36 -51.63 -13.40
CA PHE A 7 21.09 -50.50 -12.51
C PHE A 7 19.84 -49.75 -13.00
N LEU A 8 18.74 -49.88 -12.28
CA LEU A 8 17.56 -49.05 -12.47
C LEU A 8 17.84 -47.67 -11.86
N ARG A 9 17.99 -46.64 -12.71
CA ARG A 9 18.12 -45.25 -12.26
C ARG A 9 16.76 -44.77 -11.75
N VAL A 10 16.65 -44.57 -10.44
CA VAL A 10 15.52 -43.88 -9.81
C VAL A 10 15.58 -42.41 -10.25
N ILE A 11 14.62 -42.00 -11.10
CA ILE A 11 14.40 -40.59 -11.40
C ILE A 11 13.59 -40.01 -10.24
N THR A 12 14.27 -39.35 -9.32
CA THR A 12 13.61 -38.53 -8.30
C THR A 12 13.01 -37.31 -8.97
N VAL A 13 11.71 -37.34 -9.24
CA VAL A 13 10.94 -36.14 -9.57
C VAL A 13 10.82 -35.33 -8.29
N ALA A 14 11.73 -34.37 -8.10
CA ALA A 14 11.58 -33.35 -7.09
C ALA A 14 10.34 -32.53 -7.45
N VAL A 15 9.21 -32.79 -6.79
CA VAL A 15 8.09 -31.86 -6.73
C VAL A 15 8.57 -30.65 -5.95
N GLY A 16 9.16 -29.70 -6.67
CA GLY A 16 9.45 -28.38 -6.16
C GLY A 16 8.13 -27.72 -5.80
N CYS A 17 7.75 -27.82 -4.54
CA CYS A 17 6.72 -26.98 -3.96
C CYS A 17 7.22 -25.54 -4.10
N GLY A 18 6.76 -24.87 -5.15
CA GLY A 18 7.12 -23.49 -5.44
C GLY A 18 6.68 -22.63 -4.27
N LEU A 19 7.62 -22.29 -3.39
CA LEU A 19 7.49 -21.13 -2.52
C LEU A 19 7.19 -19.96 -3.44
N GLY A 20 5.96 -19.47 -3.42
CA GLY A 20 5.53 -18.34 -4.24
C GLY A 20 6.40 -17.14 -3.91
N PHE A 21 7.41 -16.90 -4.73
CA PHE A 21 8.27 -15.73 -4.61
C PHE A 21 7.39 -14.48 -4.80
N SER A 22 7.26 -13.72 -3.72
CA SER A 22 6.52 -12.46 -3.72
C SER A 22 7.16 -11.50 -4.72
N SER A 23 6.44 -11.17 -5.78
CA SER A 23 6.95 -10.49 -6.99
C SER A 23 7.31 -9.01 -6.81
N CYS A 24 7.47 -8.49 -5.59
CA CYS A 24 8.11 -7.19 -5.41
C CYS A 24 9.64 -7.42 -5.45
N THR A 25 10.13 -8.00 -6.55
CA THR A 25 11.53 -8.47 -6.76
C THR A 25 12.50 -7.36 -7.10
N LEU A 26 12.04 -6.11 -7.10
CA LEU A 26 12.96 -4.99 -6.97
C LEU A 26 13.16 -4.81 -5.47
N THR A 27 14.37 -5.16 -4.98
CA THR A 27 14.91 -4.64 -3.71
C THR A 27 14.38 -3.23 -3.55
N PRO A 28 13.76 -2.86 -2.40
CA PRO A 28 13.22 -1.52 -2.22
C PRO A 28 14.33 -0.57 -2.65
N PRO A 29 14.11 0.18 -3.73
CA PRO A 29 15.21 0.84 -4.39
C PRO A 29 15.92 1.74 -3.38
N THR A 30 17.24 1.83 -3.48
CA THR A 30 18.09 2.78 -2.76
C THR A 30 17.79 4.23 -3.16
N PHE A 31 16.50 4.59 -3.27
CA PHE A 31 15.97 5.92 -3.55
C PHE A 31 16.14 6.90 -2.39
N TYR A 32 16.81 6.48 -1.32
CA TYR A 32 17.16 7.29 -0.16
C TYR A 32 17.82 8.63 -0.54
N LEU A 33 18.41 8.75 -1.74
CA LEU A 33 19.25 9.89 -2.11
C LEU A 33 18.68 10.85 -3.19
N ARG A 34 17.56 10.54 -3.88
CA ARG A 34 17.02 11.47 -4.92
C ARG A 34 15.48 11.59 -5.05
N ASN A 35 14.67 10.86 -4.26
CA ASN A 35 13.22 11.05 -4.05
C ASN A 35 12.34 11.66 -5.19
N PRO A 36 12.21 11.05 -6.37
CA PRO A 36 11.09 11.39 -7.25
C PRO A 36 9.86 10.56 -6.87
N THR A 37 8.82 11.20 -6.32
CA THR A 37 7.45 10.66 -6.11
C THR A 37 7.00 9.72 -7.25
N PRO A 38 7.28 10.02 -8.54
CA PRO A 38 6.90 9.14 -9.64
C PRO A 38 7.54 7.75 -9.61
N LYS A 39 8.83 7.63 -9.24
CA LYS A 39 9.49 6.31 -9.18
C LYS A 39 8.94 5.44 -8.04
N ALA A 40 8.64 6.05 -6.90
CA ALA A 40 7.99 5.33 -5.79
C ALA A 40 6.60 4.85 -6.22
N ALA A 41 5.79 5.72 -6.85
CA ALA A 41 4.48 5.36 -7.37
C ALA A 41 4.54 4.29 -8.48
N GLN A 42 5.55 4.32 -9.36
CA GLN A 42 5.78 3.28 -10.37
C GLN A 42 6.09 1.91 -9.73
N TRP A 43 6.96 1.89 -8.71
CA TRP A 43 7.23 0.65 -7.96
C TRP A 43 5.95 0.12 -7.29
N LEU A 44 5.20 1.00 -6.63
CA LEU A 44 3.95 0.67 -5.94
C LEU A 44 2.88 0.12 -6.89
N LYS A 45 2.77 0.68 -8.10
CA LYS A 45 1.87 0.21 -9.16
C LYS A 45 2.16 -1.24 -9.57
N ASN A 46 3.41 -1.67 -9.50
CA ASN A 46 3.84 -3.00 -9.90
C ASN A 46 3.95 -4.00 -8.74
N CYS A 47 3.72 -3.59 -7.49
CA CYS A 47 3.84 -4.47 -6.32
C CYS A 47 2.51 -5.19 -6.02
N ASN A 48 2.50 -6.50 -6.16
CA ASN A 48 1.31 -7.35 -5.97
C ASN A 48 0.89 -7.57 -4.51
N ARG A 49 1.63 -7.00 -3.54
CA ARG A 49 1.26 -7.02 -2.12
C ARG A 49 0.24 -5.95 -1.77
N ILE A 50 0.04 -4.97 -2.65
CA ILE A 50 -0.83 -3.83 -2.42
C ILE A 50 -1.96 -3.88 -3.45
N SER A 51 -3.19 -3.78 -2.96
CA SER A 51 -4.34 -3.50 -3.83
C SER A 51 -4.78 -2.05 -3.65
N TRP A 52 -5.31 -1.46 -4.71
CA TRP A 52 -5.70 -0.06 -4.75
C TRP A 52 -7.18 0.02 -5.09
N LEU A 53 -7.98 0.66 -4.24
CA LEU A 53 -9.41 0.76 -4.46
C LEU A 53 -9.68 1.59 -5.73
N PRO A 54 -10.42 1.07 -6.73
CA PRO A 54 -10.66 1.75 -8.01
C PRO A 54 -11.82 2.77 -7.94
N ARG A 55 -12.47 2.89 -6.78
CA ARG A 55 -13.57 3.80 -6.49
C ARG A 55 -13.40 4.35 -5.08
N GLN A 56 -14.13 5.41 -4.74
CA GLN A 56 -14.19 5.88 -3.36
C GLN A 56 -14.88 4.83 -2.48
N VAL A 57 -14.60 4.84 -1.17
CA VAL A 57 -15.31 3.99 -0.19
C VAL A 57 -16.83 4.20 -0.24
N SER A 58 -17.28 5.40 -0.62
CA SER A 58 -18.70 5.74 -0.86
C SER A 58 -19.30 5.14 -2.14
N GLY A 59 -18.52 4.42 -2.95
CA GLY A 59 -18.91 3.90 -4.27
C GLY A 59 -18.80 4.91 -5.42
N ARG A 60 -18.59 6.20 -5.12
CA ARG A 60 -18.44 7.27 -6.12
C ARG A 60 -17.18 7.06 -6.98
N TYR A 61 -17.27 7.49 -8.23
CA TYR A 61 -16.13 7.55 -9.14
C TYR A 61 -16.04 8.97 -9.71
N ASP A 62 -15.07 9.73 -9.24
CA ASP A 62 -14.79 11.11 -9.63
C ASP A 62 -13.36 11.28 -10.17
N GLY A 63 -12.67 10.17 -10.45
CA GLY A 63 -11.26 10.15 -10.88
C GLY A 63 -10.25 10.46 -9.76
N ALA A 64 -10.68 10.44 -8.50
CA ALA A 64 -9.83 10.63 -7.33
C ALA A 64 -9.66 9.36 -6.50
N SER A 65 -9.93 8.16 -7.05
CA SER A 65 -9.76 6.92 -6.29
C SER A 65 -8.30 6.69 -5.91
N ALA A 66 -8.04 5.79 -4.95
CA ALA A 66 -6.66 5.42 -4.59
C ALA A 66 -5.88 4.90 -5.81
N LEU A 67 -6.54 4.12 -6.69
CA LEU A 67 -5.94 3.65 -7.93
C LEU A 67 -5.68 4.78 -8.94
N ASP A 68 -6.64 5.69 -9.16
CA ASP A 68 -6.44 6.84 -10.07
C ASP A 68 -5.29 7.74 -9.59
N ASN A 69 -5.25 8.02 -8.27
CA ASN A 69 -4.19 8.80 -7.65
C ASN A 69 -2.82 8.14 -7.83
N LEU A 70 -2.69 6.84 -7.60
CA LEU A 70 -1.44 6.12 -7.84
C LEU A 70 -1.00 6.21 -9.31
N ASN A 71 -1.92 6.01 -10.24
CA ASN A 71 -1.65 6.06 -11.67
C ASN A 71 -1.16 7.46 -12.11
N HIS A 72 -1.81 8.53 -11.64
CA HIS A 72 -1.37 9.89 -11.91
C HIS A 72 0.00 10.18 -11.32
N ALA A 73 0.24 9.80 -10.06
CA ALA A 73 1.54 9.99 -9.42
C ALA A 73 2.66 9.23 -10.17
N ALA A 74 2.41 7.98 -10.57
CA ALA A 74 3.35 7.15 -11.34
C ALA A 74 3.66 7.74 -12.73
N ALA A 75 2.71 8.46 -13.31
CA ALA A 75 2.88 9.19 -14.57
C ALA A 75 3.55 10.56 -14.41
N GLY A 76 3.87 11.00 -13.18
CA GLY A 76 4.53 12.29 -12.94
C GLY A 76 3.60 13.46 -12.63
N TYR A 77 2.29 13.23 -12.50
CA TYR A 77 1.30 14.28 -12.32
C TYR A 77 0.89 14.47 -10.86
N ALA A 78 0.40 15.67 -10.54
CA ALA A 78 -0.38 15.89 -9.33
C ALA A 78 -1.66 15.04 -9.37
N VAL A 79 -2.12 14.60 -8.20
CA VAL A 79 -3.27 13.70 -8.07
C VAL A 79 -4.55 14.47 -7.77
N LYS A 80 -5.67 13.95 -8.24
CA LYS A 80 -6.98 14.58 -8.08
C LYS A 80 -7.48 14.40 -6.65
N ARG A 81 -8.02 15.48 -6.08
CA ARG A 81 -8.84 15.47 -4.85
C ARG A 81 -10.31 15.33 -5.23
N SER A 82 -11.07 14.63 -4.40
CA SER A 82 -12.52 14.54 -4.58
C SER A 82 -13.19 15.93 -4.47
N SER A 83 -14.37 16.06 -5.09
CA SER A 83 -15.13 17.33 -5.19
C SER A 83 -16.55 17.18 -4.61
N TYR A 84 -16.69 16.46 -3.50
CA TYR A 84 -17.97 16.22 -2.85
C TYR A 84 -17.85 16.21 -1.32
N GLY A 85 -18.96 16.46 -0.63
CA GLY A 85 -18.98 16.58 0.83
C GLY A 85 -18.10 17.75 1.27
N THR A 86 -17.07 17.46 2.05
CA THR A 86 -16.08 18.43 2.53
C THR A 86 -14.81 18.45 1.69
N ALA A 87 -14.75 17.66 0.60
CA ALA A 87 -13.58 17.57 -0.25
C ALA A 87 -13.43 18.82 -1.13
N PRO A 88 -12.25 19.45 -1.16
CA PRO A 88 -12.07 20.78 -1.76
C PRO A 88 -11.93 20.77 -3.29
N GLY A 89 -11.93 19.61 -3.94
CA GLY A 89 -11.59 19.48 -5.36
C GLY A 89 -10.14 19.87 -5.66
N GLY A 90 -9.81 19.96 -6.95
CA GLY A 90 -8.48 20.33 -7.44
C GLY A 90 -7.44 19.21 -7.37
N TYR A 91 -6.17 19.58 -7.43
CA TYR A 91 -5.03 18.64 -7.47
C TYR A 91 -4.02 18.91 -6.35
N VAL A 92 -3.24 17.89 -5.99
CA VAL A 92 -2.17 17.98 -4.98
C VAL A 92 -1.04 17.00 -5.31
N GLY A 93 0.19 17.33 -4.92
CA GLY A 93 1.31 16.37 -5.00
C GLY A 93 1.26 15.37 -3.85
N LEU A 94 1.63 14.11 -4.10
CA LEU A 94 1.80 13.13 -3.02
C LEU A 94 3.18 13.26 -2.38
N ASP A 95 3.20 13.25 -1.05
CA ASP A 95 4.43 13.34 -0.26
C ASP A 95 5.26 12.05 -0.39
N HIS A 96 6.56 12.23 -0.64
CA HIS A 96 7.48 11.12 -0.86
C HIS A 96 7.66 10.24 0.39
N ARG A 97 7.58 10.81 1.60
CA ARG A 97 7.69 10.08 2.87
C ARG A 97 6.52 9.11 3.03
N MET A 98 5.33 9.57 2.66
CA MET A 98 4.11 8.76 2.66
C MET A 98 4.23 7.58 1.69
N LEU A 99 4.60 7.83 0.42
CA LEU A 99 4.77 6.75 -0.57
C LEU A 99 5.86 5.76 -0.16
N TRP A 100 6.96 6.26 0.41
CA TRP A 100 8.03 5.40 0.90
C TRP A 100 7.58 4.49 2.05
N ALA A 101 6.75 4.99 2.97
CA ALA A 101 6.21 4.16 4.03
C ALA A 101 5.36 3.01 3.49
N ILE A 102 4.58 3.24 2.43
CA ILE A 102 3.82 2.21 1.73
C ILE A 102 4.78 1.16 1.13
N CYS A 103 5.90 1.59 0.52
CA CYS A 103 6.93 0.67 0.00
C CYS A 103 7.58 -0.16 1.12
N ASP A 104 7.95 0.45 2.25
CA ASP A 104 8.58 -0.23 3.39
C ASP A 104 7.64 -1.29 3.98
N LEU A 105 6.36 -0.96 4.19
CA LEU A 105 5.36 -1.91 4.69
C LEU A 105 5.22 -3.12 3.76
N ALA A 106 5.12 -2.90 2.45
CA ALA A 106 5.04 -4.00 1.48
C ALA A 106 6.33 -4.84 1.48
N SER A 107 7.50 -4.20 1.52
CA SER A 107 8.81 -4.87 1.55
C SER A 107 9.02 -5.72 2.81
N ARG A 108 8.36 -5.34 3.92
CA ARG A 108 8.34 -6.11 5.18
C ARG A 108 7.38 -7.28 5.19
N GLY A 109 6.69 -7.54 4.08
CA GLY A 109 5.77 -8.66 3.99
C GLY A 109 4.35 -8.34 4.46
N TYR A 110 3.95 -7.08 4.60
CA TYR A 110 2.51 -6.79 4.69
C TYR A 110 1.86 -6.97 3.32
N THR A 111 0.63 -7.49 3.29
CA THR A 111 -0.31 -7.24 2.19
C THR A 111 -1.44 -6.36 2.69
N PHE A 112 -1.93 -5.43 1.88
CA PHE A 112 -2.97 -4.49 2.33
C PHE A 112 -3.67 -3.82 1.14
N ARG A 113 -4.86 -3.26 1.40
CA ARG A 113 -5.61 -2.47 0.42
C ARG A 113 -5.62 -1.01 0.81
N VAL A 114 -5.11 -0.14 -0.05
CA VAL A 114 -5.22 1.31 0.08
C VAL A 114 -6.56 1.77 -0.47
N VAL A 115 -7.32 2.49 0.34
CA VAL A 115 -8.67 2.97 0.00
C VAL A 115 -8.75 4.47 -0.25
N ALA A 116 -7.82 5.25 0.29
CA ALA A 116 -7.73 6.69 0.03
C ALA A 116 -6.28 7.19 0.02
N LEU A 117 -6.02 8.17 -0.85
CA LEU A 117 -4.80 9.00 -0.88
C LEU A 117 -5.21 10.48 -0.80
N ALA A 118 -5.45 11.17 -1.91
CA ALA A 118 -5.96 12.54 -1.92
C ALA A 118 -7.49 12.63 -2.12
N GLY A 119 -8.12 11.52 -2.53
CA GLY A 119 -9.56 11.40 -2.69
C GLY A 119 -10.34 11.09 -1.42
N GLY A 120 -11.66 11.08 -1.56
CA GLY A 120 -12.61 10.86 -0.47
C GLY A 120 -13.07 12.15 0.20
N SER A 121 -14.10 12.04 1.05
CA SER A 121 -14.60 13.16 1.87
C SER A 121 -14.16 12.98 3.31
N HIS A 122 -13.23 13.82 3.72
CA HIS A 122 -12.57 13.90 5.03
C HIS A 122 -12.81 15.25 5.71
N ALA A 123 -12.46 15.37 6.99
CA ALA A 123 -12.50 16.67 7.69
C ALA A 123 -11.77 17.77 6.90
N ARG A 124 -12.26 19.03 6.97
CA ARG A 124 -11.80 20.16 6.13
C ARG A 124 -10.28 20.34 6.10
N ASN A 125 -9.61 20.14 7.23
CA ASN A 125 -8.15 20.31 7.36
C ASN A 125 -7.34 19.01 7.23
N SER A 126 -7.98 17.95 6.71
CA SER A 126 -7.39 16.61 6.58
C SER A 126 -6.08 16.61 5.79
N ARG A 127 -5.17 15.72 6.20
CA ARG A 127 -3.89 15.48 5.54
C ARG A 127 -4.04 14.82 4.17
N HIS A 128 -5.16 14.15 3.89
CA HIS A 128 -5.48 13.64 2.55
C HIS A 128 -5.49 14.77 1.52
N TYR A 129 -6.11 15.91 1.84
CA TYR A 129 -6.19 17.05 0.93
C TYR A 129 -4.86 17.78 0.72
N ALA A 130 -3.84 17.46 1.51
CA ALA A 130 -2.48 17.93 1.35
C ALA A 130 -1.54 16.87 0.73
N GLY A 131 -2.05 15.69 0.34
CA GLY A 131 -1.24 14.60 -0.21
C GLY A 131 -0.32 13.92 0.82
N LEU A 132 -0.65 14.05 2.11
CA LEU A 132 0.16 13.65 3.25
C LEU A 132 -0.39 12.43 4.00
N ALA A 133 -1.50 11.83 3.56
CA ALA A 133 -2.12 10.71 4.26
C ALA A 133 -2.65 9.63 3.33
N PHE A 134 -2.73 8.41 3.88
CA PHE A 134 -3.36 7.28 3.24
C PHE A 134 -4.22 6.49 4.24
N ASP A 135 -5.27 5.86 3.70
CA ASP A 135 -6.13 4.95 4.45
C ASP A 135 -6.03 3.52 3.92
N ILE A 136 -6.11 2.54 4.82
CA ILE A 136 -6.23 1.13 4.46
C ILE A 136 -7.37 0.43 5.19
N ASP A 137 -8.00 -0.56 4.57
CA ASP A 137 -9.12 -1.30 5.15
C ASP A 137 -8.91 -2.82 5.25
N THR A 138 -7.77 -3.31 4.76
CA THR A 138 -7.34 -4.71 4.92
C THR A 138 -5.86 -4.80 5.22
N ILE A 139 -5.47 -5.76 6.07
CA ILE A 139 -4.08 -6.15 6.33
C ILE A 139 -4.00 -7.68 6.33
N ASN A 140 -3.05 -8.24 5.58
CA ASN A 140 -2.74 -9.66 5.50
C ASN A 140 -3.98 -10.52 5.21
N GLY A 141 -4.80 -10.08 4.25
CA GLY A 141 -6.04 -10.75 3.85
C GLY A 141 -7.22 -10.58 4.80
N GLN A 142 -7.05 -9.90 5.94
CA GLN A 142 -8.10 -9.66 6.93
C GLN A 142 -8.56 -8.21 6.89
N ARG A 143 -9.87 -7.97 7.05
CA ARG A 143 -10.38 -6.60 7.26
C ARG A 143 -9.73 -5.98 8.50
N VAL A 144 -9.50 -4.67 8.46
CA VAL A 144 -9.09 -3.93 9.65
C VAL A 144 -10.24 -3.96 10.65
N SER A 145 -9.93 -4.38 11.87
CA SER A 145 -10.82 -4.40 13.03
C SER A 145 -9.98 -4.57 14.30
N TYR A 146 -10.60 -4.45 15.47
CA TYR A 146 -9.88 -4.68 16.74
C TYR A 146 -9.27 -6.08 16.83
N GLY A 147 -9.92 -7.09 16.22
CA GLY A 147 -9.46 -8.48 16.18
C GLY A 147 -8.35 -8.76 15.18
N ASN A 148 -8.05 -7.85 14.25
CA ASN A 148 -6.92 -8.00 13.34
C ASN A 148 -5.60 -7.77 14.10
N ARG A 149 -4.86 -8.83 14.43
CA ARG A 149 -3.64 -8.70 15.26
C ARG A 149 -2.53 -7.82 14.67
N TYR A 150 -2.59 -7.51 13.38
CA TYR A 150 -1.51 -6.81 12.65
C TYR A 150 -1.62 -5.29 12.69
N TRP A 151 -2.79 -4.71 12.96
CA TRP A 151 -3.01 -3.26 12.80
C TRP A 151 -2.12 -2.40 13.70
N ARG A 152 -1.83 -2.84 14.93
CA ARG A 152 -0.96 -2.12 15.86
C ARG A 152 0.49 -2.11 15.38
N GLY A 153 0.98 -3.24 14.88
CA GLY A 153 2.31 -3.36 14.31
C GLY A 153 2.48 -2.51 13.05
N PHE A 154 1.46 -2.50 12.20
CA PHE A 154 1.39 -1.65 11.01
C PHE A 154 1.51 -0.16 11.40
N LEU A 155 0.69 0.32 12.33
CA LEU A 155 0.75 1.71 12.79
C LEU A 155 2.05 2.05 13.51
N LYS A 156 2.57 1.15 14.35
CA LYS A 156 3.87 1.35 15.02
C LYS A 156 4.95 1.61 13.98
N ARG A 157 4.99 0.82 12.90
CA ARG A 157 5.96 1.03 11.84
C ARG A 157 5.77 2.39 11.17
N CYS A 158 4.54 2.80 10.84
CA CYS A 158 4.31 4.12 10.27
C CYS A 158 4.83 5.27 11.15
N ARG A 159 4.72 5.18 12.48
CA ARG A 159 5.28 6.18 13.41
C ARG A 159 6.80 6.23 13.34
N GLU A 160 7.46 5.07 13.29
CA GLU A 160 8.93 4.99 13.10
C GLU A 160 9.37 5.64 11.78
N LEU A 161 8.49 5.68 10.78
CA LEU A 161 8.71 6.34 9.49
C LEU A 161 8.26 7.81 9.47
N GLY A 162 7.97 8.40 10.63
CA GLY A 162 7.67 9.82 10.79
C GLY A 162 6.20 10.21 10.66
N ALA A 163 5.27 9.25 10.58
CA ALA A 163 3.84 9.57 10.66
C ALA A 163 3.49 10.09 12.06
N THR A 164 2.72 11.18 12.12
CA THR A 164 2.27 11.79 13.40
C THR A 164 0.75 11.71 13.59
N GLN A 165 0.01 11.31 12.56
CA GLN A 165 -1.37 10.88 12.70
C GLN A 165 -1.43 9.39 12.40
N THR A 166 -1.77 8.59 13.40
CA THR A 166 -1.91 7.14 13.28
C THR A 166 -3.15 6.71 14.04
N PHE A 167 -4.25 6.53 13.33
CA PHE A 167 -5.53 6.14 13.90
C PHE A 167 -5.93 4.77 13.40
N GLY A 168 -6.57 3.98 14.24
CA GLY A 168 -7.07 2.65 13.90
C GLY A 168 -8.15 2.18 14.87
N PRO A 169 -8.41 0.87 14.94
CA PRO A 169 -9.45 0.33 15.79
C PRO A 169 -9.30 0.75 17.27
N GLY A 170 -10.29 1.49 17.76
CA GLY A 170 -10.30 2.10 19.11
C GLY A 170 -10.30 3.64 19.05
N ASP A 171 -9.84 4.23 17.96
CA ASP A 171 -9.94 5.67 17.70
C ASP A 171 -11.31 6.03 17.11
N HIS A 172 -11.82 7.22 17.44
CA HIS A 172 -13.11 7.70 16.96
C HIS A 172 -13.17 7.69 15.43
N GLY A 173 -14.16 6.98 14.86
CA GLY A 173 -14.35 6.88 13.41
C GLY A 173 -13.47 5.84 12.69
N HIS A 174 -12.53 5.17 13.37
CA HIS A 174 -11.51 4.30 12.73
C HIS A 174 -11.64 2.81 13.11
N SER A 175 -12.85 2.34 13.41
CA SER A 175 -13.08 0.94 13.81
C SER A 175 -12.80 -0.09 12.71
N THR A 176 -12.84 0.33 11.44
CA THR A 176 -12.81 -0.55 10.26
C THR A 176 -11.71 -0.21 9.24
N HIS A 177 -10.87 0.78 9.54
CA HIS A 177 -9.76 1.20 8.68
C HIS A 177 -8.64 1.81 9.53
N ILE A 178 -7.48 2.00 8.91
CA ILE A 178 -6.35 2.71 9.48
C ILE A 178 -6.16 4.01 8.70
N HIS A 179 -5.98 5.12 9.42
CA HIS A 179 -5.53 6.40 8.86
C HIS A 179 -4.08 6.65 9.27
N VAL A 180 -3.23 6.96 8.29
CA VAL A 180 -1.82 7.33 8.52
C VAL A 180 -1.53 8.65 7.81
N GLY A 181 -0.98 9.63 8.52
CA GLY A 181 -0.59 10.90 7.93
C GLY A 181 0.71 11.50 8.47
N TRP A 182 1.42 12.23 7.61
CA TRP A 182 2.67 12.94 7.89
C TRP A 182 2.46 14.41 8.27
N PRO A 183 3.36 15.03 9.05
CA PRO A 183 3.32 16.47 9.33
C PRO A 183 3.20 17.31 8.06
N LYS A 184 2.38 18.36 8.13
CA LYS A 184 2.31 19.43 7.14
C LYS A 184 3.60 20.24 7.11
#